data_AF-A0A955CJU7-F1
#
_entry.id   AF-A0A955CJU7-F1
#
_cell.length_a   1.000
_cell.length_b   1.000
_cell.length_c   1.000
_cell.angle_alpha   90.00
_cell.angle_beta   90.00
_cell.angle_gamma   90.00
#
_symmetry.space_group_name_H-M   'P 1'
#
loop_
_entity.id
_entity.type
_entity.pdbx_description
1 polymer ?
#
loop_
_entity_poly.entity_id
_entity_poly.type
_entity_poly.pdbx_seq_one_letter_code
_entity_poly.pdbx_strand_id
1 'polypeptide(L)'
;DKALAELGNPGVDAIYSAPGQAARETAETAARAWKLKNRVVDRLRNIDMGLWQGKLISEIRDRQPKVFRRWQEQPETICPPEGEMLNTARERAQTAIERLLKKHRHGTIGIVVAEPMASLVEELLTHRPARELWRTDRLVGHCQVINSPHQSPAT
;
A
#
# COMPACT_ATOMS: atom_id res chain seq x y z
N ASP A 1 -17.39 -6.32 6.48
CA ASP A 1 -16.69 -5.36 5.61
C ASP A 1 -17.36 -5.42 4.23
N LYS A 2 -17.92 -4.29 3.75
CA LYS A 2 -18.75 -4.25 2.54
C LYS A 2 -17.96 -4.61 1.28
N ALA A 3 -16.70 -4.17 1.22
CA ALA A 3 -15.79 -4.44 0.12
C ALA A 3 -15.50 -5.95 -0.06
N LEU A 4 -15.30 -6.67 1.05
CA LEU A 4 -15.10 -8.12 1.01
C LEU A 4 -16.35 -8.88 0.58
N ALA A 5 -17.53 -8.36 0.93
CA ALA A 5 -18.81 -8.96 0.50
C ALA A 5 -19.04 -8.77 -1.01
N GLU A 6 -18.66 -7.62 -1.56
CA GLU A 6 -18.77 -7.32 -3.00
C GLU A 6 -17.76 -8.13 -3.85
N LEU A 7 -16.59 -8.46 -3.30
CA LEU A 7 -15.54 -9.18 -4.03
C LEU A 7 -15.81 -10.69 -4.19
N GLY A 8 -16.61 -11.30 -3.31
CA GLY A 8 -16.70 -12.75 -3.20
C GLY A 8 -15.34 -13.39 -2.85
N ASN A 9 -15.10 -14.65 -3.26
CA ASN A 9 -13.74 -15.21 -3.32
C ASN A 9 -13.28 -15.21 -4.78
N PRO A 10 -12.38 -14.29 -5.20
CA PRO A 10 -11.95 -14.21 -6.59
C PRO A 10 -10.92 -15.29 -6.98
N GLY A 11 -10.84 -16.40 -6.24
CA GLY A 11 -9.86 -17.46 -6.47
C GLY A 11 -8.47 -17.08 -5.95
N VAL A 12 -8.41 -16.41 -4.79
CA VAL A 12 -7.13 -16.02 -4.17
C VAL A 12 -6.46 -17.23 -3.53
N ASP A 13 -5.17 -17.42 -3.77
CA ASP A 13 -4.35 -18.51 -3.23
C ASP A 13 -3.72 -18.17 -1.88
N ALA A 14 -3.45 -16.89 -1.63
CA ALA A 14 -2.86 -16.40 -0.39
C ALA A 14 -3.16 -14.93 -0.13
N ILE A 15 -3.24 -14.56 1.15
CA ILE A 15 -3.40 -13.17 1.61
C ILE A 15 -2.13 -12.72 2.31
N TYR A 16 -1.65 -11.55 1.93
CA TYR A 16 -0.53 -10.84 2.55
C TYR A 16 -0.99 -9.50 3.08
N SER A 17 -0.48 -9.07 4.24
CA SER A 17 -0.85 -7.80 4.85
C SER A 17 0.34 -7.02 5.38
N ALA A 18 0.20 -5.70 5.45
CA ALA A 18 1.07 -4.85 6.25
C ALA A 18 0.92 -5.18 7.75
N PRO A 19 1.95 -4.92 8.58
CA PRO A 19 1.88 -5.15 10.03
C PRO A 19 0.91 -4.23 10.78
N GLY A 20 0.48 -3.11 10.18
CA GLY A 20 -0.45 -2.16 10.79
C GLY A 20 -1.80 -2.79 11.14
N GLN A 21 -2.37 -2.42 12.30
CA GLN A 21 -3.58 -3.04 12.83
C GLN A 21 -4.74 -3.07 11.82
N ALA A 22 -5.04 -1.93 11.18
CA ALA A 22 -6.11 -1.85 10.19
C ALA A 22 -5.93 -2.85 9.04
N ALA A 23 -4.72 -2.96 8.49
CA ALA A 23 -4.43 -3.91 7.42
C ALA A 23 -4.55 -5.36 7.88
N ARG A 24 -4.08 -5.68 9.10
CA ARG A 24 -4.19 -7.03 9.66
C ARG A 24 -5.64 -7.43 9.90
N GLU A 25 -6.45 -6.57 10.51
CA GLU A 25 -7.85 -6.88 10.82
C GLU A 25 -8.68 -7.10 9.56
N THR A 26 -8.49 -6.28 8.52
CA THR A 26 -9.11 -6.48 7.21
C THR A 26 -8.66 -7.79 6.57
N ALA A 27 -7.35 -8.07 6.56
CA ALA A 27 -6.79 -9.29 5.98
C ALA A 27 -7.25 -10.55 6.72
N GLU A 28 -7.37 -10.50 8.05
CA GLU A 28 -7.88 -11.60 8.86
C GLU A 28 -9.36 -11.85 8.62
N THR A 29 -10.15 -10.79 8.40
CA THR A 29 -11.56 -10.91 8.02
C THR A 29 -11.70 -11.63 6.68
N ALA A 30 -10.90 -11.25 5.68
CA ALA A 30 -10.84 -11.92 4.39
C ALA A 30 -10.34 -13.37 4.50
N ALA A 31 -9.28 -13.60 5.28
CA ALA A 31 -8.69 -14.91 5.50
C ALA A 31 -9.68 -15.89 6.12
N ARG A 32 -10.47 -15.45 7.11
CA ARG A 32 -11.55 -16.26 7.72
C ARG A 32 -12.63 -16.60 6.69
N ALA A 33 -13.07 -15.61 5.90
CA ALA A 33 -14.12 -15.82 4.90
C ALA A 33 -13.70 -16.81 3.79
N TRP A 34 -12.44 -16.76 3.36
CA TRP A 34 -11.93 -17.60 2.27
C TRP A 34 -11.16 -18.85 2.73
N LYS A 35 -11.11 -19.11 4.05
CA LYS A 35 -10.37 -20.23 4.66
C LYS A 35 -8.87 -20.24 4.28
N LEU A 36 -8.27 -19.06 4.20
CA LEU A 36 -6.84 -18.87 3.90
C LEU A 36 -6.07 -18.45 5.15
N LYS A 37 -4.74 -18.47 5.08
CA LYS A 37 -3.86 -17.87 6.10
C LYS A 37 -3.43 -16.48 5.67
N ASN A 38 -3.62 -15.48 6.53
CA ASN A 38 -2.97 -14.17 6.39
C ASN A 38 -1.47 -14.29 6.73
N ARG A 39 -0.60 -13.73 5.91
CA ARG A 39 0.84 -13.62 6.16
C ARG A 39 1.26 -12.16 6.24
N VAL A 40 1.75 -11.75 7.41
CA VAL A 40 2.23 -10.38 7.61
C VAL A 40 3.58 -10.20 6.91
N VAL A 41 3.71 -9.09 6.17
CA VAL A 41 4.93 -8.69 5.46
C VAL A 41 5.36 -7.33 5.98
N ASP A 42 6.37 -7.31 6.85
CA ASP A 42 6.87 -6.09 7.50
C ASP A 42 7.27 -4.99 6.49
N ARG A 43 7.86 -5.38 5.36
CA ARG A 43 8.26 -4.46 4.29
C ARG A 43 7.09 -3.71 3.64
N LEU A 44 5.85 -4.13 3.86
CA LEU A 44 4.62 -3.44 3.45
C LEU A 44 4.07 -2.48 4.53
N ARG A 45 4.79 -2.24 5.65
CA ARG A 45 4.38 -1.26 6.67
C ARG A 45 4.05 0.10 6.06
N ASN A 46 3.21 0.90 6.70
CA ASN A 46 2.87 2.22 6.13
C ASN A 46 4.09 3.16 6.16
N ILE A 47 4.02 4.25 5.41
CA ILE A 47 5.06 5.28 5.39
C ILE A 47 5.22 5.86 6.80
N ASP A 48 6.45 5.88 7.29
CA ASP A 48 6.76 6.51 8.56
C ASP A 48 6.71 8.04 8.43
N MET A 49 5.64 8.63 8.97
CA MET A 49 5.45 10.07 8.97
C MET A 49 6.17 10.78 10.13
N GLY A 50 6.93 10.06 10.97
CA GLY A 50 7.66 10.61 12.10
C GLY A 50 6.82 11.56 12.96
N LEU A 51 7.34 12.75 13.21
CA LEU A 51 6.66 13.80 13.99
C LEU A 51 5.39 14.35 13.33
N TRP A 52 5.06 13.98 12.10
CA TRP A 52 3.77 14.31 11.47
C TRP A 52 2.68 13.30 11.81
N GLN A 53 3.01 12.12 12.33
CA GLN A 53 2.01 11.14 12.77
C GLN A 53 1.08 11.74 13.84
N GLY A 54 -0.22 11.54 13.66
CA GLY A 54 -1.25 12.04 14.57
C GLY A 54 -1.53 13.55 14.49
N LYS A 55 -0.81 14.30 13.63
CA LYS A 55 -1.11 15.71 13.36
C LYS A 55 -2.19 15.86 12.31
N LEU A 56 -2.94 16.95 12.41
CA LEU A 56 -3.84 17.34 11.33
C LEU A 56 -3.03 17.89 10.15
N ILE A 57 -3.49 17.61 8.94
CA ILE A 57 -2.90 18.17 7.71
C ILE A 57 -2.88 19.71 7.76
N SER A 58 -3.93 20.33 8.32
CA SER A 58 -3.99 21.79 8.53
C SER A 58 -2.88 22.30 9.44
N GLU A 59 -2.54 21.57 10.52
CA GLU A 59 -1.46 21.99 11.42
C GLU A 59 -0.11 21.98 10.73
N ILE A 60 0.16 20.99 9.88
CA ILE A 60 1.40 20.91 9.10
C ILE A 60 1.45 22.06 8.09
N ARG A 61 0.34 22.30 7.38
CA ARG A 61 0.20 23.39 6.42
C ARG A 61 0.41 24.76 7.06
N ASP A 62 -0.20 25.00 8.21
CA ASP A 62 -0.21 26.31 8.85
C ASP A 62 1.15 26.61 9.53
N ARG A 63 1.81 25.58 10.10
CA ARG A 63 3.14 25.73 10.72
C ARG A 63 4.28 25.77 9.71
N GLN A 64 4.17 25.05 8.60
CA GLN A 64 5.25 24.87 7.62
C GLN A 64 4.74 24.95 6.16
N PRO A 65 4.19 26.10 5.71
CA PRO A 65 3.48 26.19 4.43
C PRO A 65 4.36 25.91 3.20
N LYS A 66 5.64 26.29 3.23
CA LYS A 66 6.58 25.99 2.14
C LYS A 66 6.90 24.50 2.04
N VAL A 67 7.13 23.85 3.20
CA VAL A 67 7.40 22.41 3.28
C VAL A 67 6.17 21.63 2.86
N PHE A 68 5.00 22.01 3.37
CA PHE A 68 3.72 21.42 2.99
C PHE A 68 3.48 21.51 1.48
N ARG A 69 3.68 22.68 0.86
CA ARG A 69 3.54 22.83 -0.59
C ARG A 69 4.48 21.89 -1.36
N ARG A 70 5.77 21.88 -0.99
CA ARG A 70 6.75 20.98 -1.64
C ARG A 70 6.40 19.51 -1.41
N TRP A 71 5.88 19.15 -0.24
CA TRP A 71 5.44 17.78 0.05
C TRP A 71 4.25 17.36 -0.80
N GLN A 72 3.35 18.28 -1.15
CA GLN A 72 2.23 18.00 -2.06
C GLN A 72 2.68 17.94 -3.54
N GLU A 73 3.59 18.81 -3.96
CA GLU A 73 4.04 18.92 -5.36
C GLU A 73 5.15 17.92 -5.73
N GLN A 74 6.06 17.64 -4.81
CA GLN A 74 7.29 16.84 -4.99
C GLN A 74 7.55 15.98 -3.72
N PRO A 75 6.65 15.05 -3.38
CA PRO A 75 6.69 14.30 -2.12
C PRO A 75 7.99 13.51 -1.90
N GLU A 76 8.65 13.10 -2.98
CA GLU A 76 9.95 12.41 -2.97
C GLU A 76 11.11 13.27 -2.47
N THR A 77 10.94 14.59 -2.38
CA THR A 77 11.97 15.54 -1.93
C THR A 77 11.85 15.91 -0.45
N ILE A 78 10.81 15.44 0.24
CA ILE A 78 10.54 15.78 1.63
C ILE A 78 10.63 14.52 2.51
N CYS A 79 11.45 14.61 3.55
CA CYS A 79 11.40 13.69 4.68
C CYS A 79 10.58 14.35 5.81
N PRO A 80 9.49 13.74 6.29
CA PRO A 80 8.90 14.11 7.57
C PRO A 80 9.98 14.04 8.67
N PRO A 81 10.04 14.99 9.62
CA PRO A 81 11.03 14.94 10.70
C PRO A 81 10.90 13.64 11.49
N GLU A 82 12.03 12.95 11.72
CA GLU A 82 12.08 11.61 12.35
C GLU A 82 11.24 10.53 11.65
N GLY A 83 10.88 10.75 10.38
CA GLY A 83 10.16 9.79 9.54
C GLY A 83 11.07 9.13 8.50
N GLU A 84 10.47 8.66 7.41
CA GLU A 84 11.18 8.08 6.28
C GLU A 84 10.94 8.83 4.97
N MET A 85 11.91 8.76 4.06
CA MET A 85 11.76 9.24 2.69
C MET A 85 10.78 8.35 1.91
N LEU A 86 10.01 8.97 1.00
CA LEU A 86 9.10 8.22 0.12
C LEU A 86 9.83 7.14 -0.68
N ASN A 87 11.04 7.44 -1.18
CA ASN A 87 11.84 6.48 -1.95
C ASN A 87 12.29 5.28 -1.10
N THR A 88 12.60 5.48 0.18
CA THR A 88 12.91 4.38 1.10
C THR A 88 11.69 3.47 1.28
N ALA A 89 10.50 4.04 1.42
CA ALA A 89 9.26 3.28 1.49
C ALA A 89 8.96 2.53 0.18
N ARG A 90 9.22 3.16 -0.97
CA ARG A 90 9.08 2.57 -2.31
C ARG A 90 9.99 1.36 -2.49
N GLU A 91 11.29 1.48 -2.16
CA GLU A 91 12.28 0.42 -2.33
C GLU A 91 11.94 -0.83 -1.49
N ARG A 92 11.51 -0.64 -0.23
CA ARG A 92 11.10 -1.78 0.62
C ARG A 92 9.84 -2.46 0.09
N ALA A 93 8.86 -1.69 -0.37
CA ALA A 93 7.62 -2.22 -0.94
C ALA A 93 7.89 -2.96 -2.25
N GLN A 94 8.72 -2.40 -3.13
CA GLN A 94 9.14 -3.04 -4.38
C GLN A 94 9.81 -4.39 -4.11
N THR A 95 10.77 -4.43 -3.18
CA THR A 95 11.45 -5.67 -2.78
C THR A 95 10.45 -6.72 -2.29
N ALA A 96 9.42 -6.31 -1.54
CA ALA A 96 8.38 -7.23 -1.07
C ALA A 96 7.52 -7.76 -2.22
N ILE A 97 7.04 -6.86 -3.09
CA ILE A 97 6.21 -7.21 -4.25
C ILE A 97 6.94 -8.17 -5.19
N GLU A 98 8.19 -7.87 -5.56
CA GLU A 98 9.00 -8.73 -6.43
C GLU A 98 9.16 -10.14 -5.85
N ARG A 99 9.38 -10.25 -4.54
CA ARG A 99 9.44 -11.56 -3.85
C ARG A 99 8.10 -12.30 -3.89
N LEU A 100 6.99 -11.59 -3.72
CA LEU A 100 5.65 -12.18 -3.79
C LEU A 100 5.31 -12.67 -5.20
N LEU A 101 5.58 -11.85 -6.22
CA LEU A 101 5.41 -12.21 -7.64
C LEU A 101 6.36 -13.36 -8.05
N LYS A 102 7.55 -13.43 -7.46
CA LYS A 102 8.47 -14.55 -7.68
C LYS A 102 7.96 -15.87 -7.08
N LYS A 103 7.39 -15.79 -5.89
CA LYS A 103 6.83 -16.94 -5.19
C LYS A 103 5.54 -17.45 -5.82
N HIS A 104 4.72 -16.55 -6.34
CA HIS A 104 3.41 -16.83 -6.91
C HIS A 104 3.40 -16.52 -8.40
N ARG A 105 4.08 -17.38 -9.17
CA ARG A 105 4.19 -17.27 -10.64
C ARG A 105 2.85 -17.41 -11.36
N HIS A 106 1.95 -18.17 -10.75
CA HIS A 106 0.61 -18.44 -11.23
C HIS A 106 -0.37 -18.20 -10.09
N GLY A 107 -1.62 -17.96 -10.45
CA GLY A 107 -2.69 -17.74 -9.48
C GLY A 107 -2.82 -16.27 -9.06
N THR A 108 -3.62 -16.05 -8.02
CA THR A 108 -4.01 -14.71 -7.54
C THR A 108 -3.65 -14.57 -6.06
N ILE A 109 -3.05 -13.44 -5.69
CA ILE A 109 -2.76 -13.13 -4.28
C ILE A 109 -3.47 -11.84 -3.85
N GLY A 110 -3.92 -11.82 -2.60
CA GLY A 110 -4.43 -10.62 -1.96
C GLY A 110 -3.30 -9.89 -1.24
N ILE A 111 -3.19 -8.57 -1.45
CA ILE A 111 -2.29 -7.69 -0.69
C ILE A 111 -3.16 -6.64 0.01
N VAL A 112 -3.06 -6.57 1.34
CA VAL A 112 -3.83 -5.64 2.17
C VAL A 112 -2.90 -4.64 2.83
N VAL A 113 -3.03 -3.37 2.45
CA VAL A 113 -2.22 -2.24 2.90
C VAL A 113 -3.12 -1.02 3.09
N ALA A 114 -2.71 -0.06 3.93
CA ALA A 114 -3.41 1.20 4.11
C ALA A 114 -2.86 2.27 3.15
N GLU A 115 -3.62 3.34 2.88
CA GLU A 115 -3.07 4.53 2.23
C GLU A 115 -2.03 5.22 3.13
N PRO A 116 -0.99 5.86 2.56
CA PRO A 116 -0.67 5.97 1.13
C PRO A 116 0.05 4.75 0.53
N MET A 117 0.37 3.72 1.33
CA MET A 117 1.08 2.53 0.84
C MET A 117 0.29 1.77 -0.25
N ALA A 118 -1.05 1.79 -0.21
CA ALA A 118 -1.88 1.20 -1.27
C ALA A 118 -1.62 1.84 -2.64
N SER A 119 -1.58 3.18 -2.70
CA SER A 119 -1.23 3.92 -3.92
C SER A 119 0.18 3.60 -4.43
N LEU A 120 1.16 3.45 -3.53
CA LEU A 120 2.51 3.02 -3.92
C LEU A 120 2.55 1.59 -4.47
N VAL A 121 1.83 0.66 -3.86
CA VAL A 121 1.74 -0.72 -4.34
C VAL A 121 1.07 -0.76 -5.72
N GLU A 122 0.01 0.01 -5.94
CA GLU A 122 -0.65 0.14 -7.25
C GLU A 122 0.31 0.70 -8.32
N GLU A 123 1.08 1.74 -7.99
CA GLU A 123 2.10 2.29 -8.89
C GLU A 123 3.16 1.25 -9.24
N LEU A 124 3.68 0.52 -8.25
CA LEU A 124 4.71 -0.50 -8.46
C LEU A 124 4.22 -1.68 -9.31
N LEU A 125 2.94 -2.06 -9.19
CA LEU A 125 2.36 -3.16 -9.95
C LEU A 125 1.92 -2.75 -11.37
N THR A 126 1.50 -1.50 -11.56
CA THR A 126 0.96 -1.03 -12.85
C THR A 126 1.95 -0.21 -13.67
N HIS A 127 3.09 0.17 -13.06
CA HIS A 127 4.06 1.12 -13.61
C HIS A 127 3.45 2.47 -14.02
N ARG A 128 2.30 2.82 -13.43
CA ARG A 128 1.65 4.13 -13.61
C ARG A 128 1.96 4.97 -12.39
N PRO A 129 2.40 6.24 -12.55
CA PRO A 129 2.75 7.08 -11.41
C PRO A 129 1.55 7.20 -10.48
N ALA A 130 1.79 7.07 -9.17
CA ALA A 130 0.78 7.34 -8.15
C ALA A 130 0.44 8.84 -8.23
N ARG A 131 -0.59 9.17 -9.01
CA ARG A 131 -1.10 10.54 -9.08
C ARG A 131 -1.73 10.83 -7.72
N GLU A 132 -1.25 11.88 -7.07
CA GLU A 132 -1.85 12.44 -5.85
C GLU A 132 -1.79 11.49 -4.63
N LEU A 133 -0.59 11.00 -4.30
CA LEU A 133 -0.33 10.09 -3.16
C LEU A 133 -0.99 10.50 -1.83
N TRP A 134 -1.13 11.81 -1.59
CA TRP A 134 -1.64 12.39 -0.34
C TRP A 134 -3.10 12.85 -0.42
N ARG A 135 -3.84 12.43 -1.45
CA ARG A 135 -5.27 12.73 -1.56
C ARG A 135 -6.05 12.02 -0.46
N THR A 136 -7.01 12.73 0.12
CA THR A 136 -7.83 12.27 1.24
C THR A 136 -9.21 11.77 0.81
N ASP A 137 -9.52 11.82 -0.49
CA ASP A 137 -10.81 11.45 -1.09
C ASP A 137 -10.89 9.99 -1.53
N ARG A 138 -9.79 9.22 -1.50
CA ARG A 138 -9.85 7.76 -1.74
C ARG A 138 -10.59 7.07 -0.60
N LEU A 139 -11.69 6.40 -0.98
CA LEU A 139 -12.63 5.75 -0.07
C LEU A 139 -11.99 4.57 0.68
N VAL A 140 -12.31 4.46 1.96
CA VAL A 140 -12.02 3.27 2.78
C VAL A 140 -12.71 2.05 2.16
N GLY A 141 -12.01 0.91 2.09
CA GLY A 141 -12.57 -0.32 1.53
C GLY A 141 -12.47 -0.44 0.00
N HIS A 142 -11.59 0.32 -0.65
CA HIS A 142 -11.30 0.09 -2.07
C HIS A 142 -10.57 -1.25 -2.27
N CYS A 143 -11.07 -2.08 -3.18
CA CYS A 143 -10.41 -3.30 -3.63
C CYS A 143 -10.25 -3.27 -5.15
N GLN A 144 -9.07 -3.63 -5.64
CA GLN A 144 -8.73 -3.62 -7.05
C GLN A 144 -8.05 -4.94 -7.42
N VAL A 145 -8.43 -5.48 -8.58
CA VAL A 145 -7.73 -6.60 -9.19
C VAL A 145 -6.75 -6.03 -10.21
N ILE A 146 -5.46 -6.32 -10.03
CA ILE A 146 -4.39 -5.91 -10.95
C ILE A 146 -3.82 -7.16 -11.60
N ASN A 147 -3.93 -7.24 -12.92
CA ASN A 147 -3.25 -8.28 -13.68
C ASN A 147 -1.78 -7.90 -13.81
N SER A 148 -0.89 -8.71 -13.24
CA SER A 148 0.54 -8.56 -13.53
C SER A 148 0.74 -8.78 -15.02
N PRO A 149 1.33 -7.83 -15.78
CA PRO A 149 1.72 -8.12 -17.16
C PRO A 149 2.62 -9.34 -17.11
N HIS A 150 2.33 -10.33 -17.96
CA HIS A 150 3.09 -11.56 -18.06
C HIS A 150 4.59 -11.24 -18.02
N GLN A 151 5.32 -11.89 -17.11
CA GLN A 151 6.76 -12.05 -17.30
C GLN A 151 6.88 -12.76 -18.64
N SER A 152 7.38 -12.06 -19.67
CA SER A 152 7.77 -12.70 -20.92
C SER A 152 8.58 -13.95 -20.56
N PRO A 153 8.29 -15.11 -21.18
CA PRO A 153 9.16 -16.27 -20.98
C PRO A 153 10.56 -15.82 -21.37
N ALA A 154 11.51 -15.97 -20.45
CA ALA A 154 12.91 -15.78 -20.77
C ALA A 154 13.22 -16.71 -21.95
N THR A 155 13.54 -16.11 -23.10
CA THR A 155 14.07 -16.81 -24.27
C THR A 155 15.46 -17.34 -23.96
#